data_AF-A0AAE3H7Q0-F1
#
_entry.id   AF-A0AAE3H7Q0-F1
#
_cell.length_a   1.000
_cell.length_b   1.000
_cell.length_c   1.000
_cell.angle_alpha   90.00
_cell.angle_beta   90.00
_cell.angle_gamma   90.00
#
_symmetry.space_group_name_H-M   'P 1'
#
loop_
_entity.id
_entity.type
_entity.pdbx_description
1 polymer ?
#
loop_
_entity_poly.entity_id
_entity_poly.type
_entity_poly.pdbx_seq_one_letter_code
_entity_poly.pdbx_strand_id
1 'polypeptide(L)'
;MAKRKHLALKFSDSILTMVEILEVLDLAQSTFLYKPTQNRGKHKGRQLSNVIKTTEAQLIANQRVVNEITVLLAQEFVDYSYLKVRHCLRQEINYVKNSKFFT
;
A
#
# COMPACT_ATOMS: atom_id res chain seq x y z
N MET A 1 15.34 23.29 -26.75
CA MET A 1 16.16 22.60 -27.76
C MET A 1 17.44 21.98 -27.19
N ALA A 2 18.26 22.70 -26.42
CA ALA A 2 19.53 22.18 -25.88
C ALA A 2 19.40 20.94 -24.96
N LYS A 3 18.39 20.90 -24.08
CA LYS A 3 18.15 19.76 -23.16
C LYS A 3 17.87 18.43 -23.90
N ARG A 4 17.07 18.46 -24.97
CA ARG A 4 16.71 17.26 -25.75
C ARG A 4 17.94 16.65 -26.45
N LYS A 5 18.84 17.49 -26.96
CA LYS A 5 20.09 17.06 -27.62
C LYS A 5 21.06 16.41 -26.63
N HIS A 6 21.19 16.96 -25.42
CA HIS A 6 22.03 16.38 -24.36
C HIS A 6 21.52 15.00 -23.90
N LEU A 7 20.20 14.82 -23.84
CA LEU A 7 19.59 13.58 -23.40
C LEU A 7 19.64 12.47 -24.46
N ALA A 8 19.55 12.82 -25.74
CA ALA A 8 19.77 11.89 -26.85
C ALA A 8 21.22 11.35 -26.89
N LEU A 9 22.20 12.18 -26.55
CA LEU A 9 23.60 11.77 -26.37
C LEU A 9 23.77 10.87 -25.13
N LYS A 10 23.07 11.14 -24.03
CA LYS A 10 23.03 10.23 -22.87
C LYS A 10 22.35 8.89 -23.17
N PHE A 11 21.36 8.89 -24.07
CA PHE A 11 20.62 7.69 -24.49
C PHE A 11 21.51 6.70 -25.25
N SER A 12 22.48 7.17 -26.04
CA SER A 12 23.41 6.29 -26.76
C SER A 12 24.42 5.62 -25.85
N ASP A 13 24.76 6.27 -24.73
CA ASP A 13 25.92 5.90 -23.92
C ASP A 13 25.55 5.29 -22.55
N SER A 14 24.30 5.42 -22.08
CA SER A 14 23.90 5.00 -20.73
C SER A 14 22.40 4.70 -20.57
N ILE A 15 22.06 3.89 -19.56
CA ILE A 15 20.67 3.63 -19.15
C ILE A 15 20.13 4.89 -18.45
N LEU A 16 19.17 5.56 -19.10
CA LEU A 16 18.48 6.73 -18.54
C LEU A 16 17.55 6.35 -17.38
N THR A 17 17.45 7.26 -16.42
CA THR A 17 16.51 7.11 -15.31
C THR A 17 15.11 7.57 -15.72
N MET A 18 14.05 6.99 -15.14
CA MET A 18 12.67 7.37 -15.45
C MET A 18 12.37 8.85 -15.16
N VAL A 19 13.08 9.46 -14.21
CA VAL A 19 12.96 10.89 -13.89
C VAL A 19 13.40 11.75 -15.09
N GLU A 20 14.55 11.45 -15.69
CA GLU A 20 15.09 12.19 -16.83
C GLU A 20 14.17 12.09 -18.06
N ILE A 21 13.54 10.93 -18.26
CA ILE A 21 12.59 10.72 -19.35
C ILE A 21 11.33 11.57 -19.14
N LEU A 22 10.76 11.57 -17.93
CA LEU A 22 9.54 12.33 -17.62
C LEU A 22 9.74 13.84 -17.73
N GLU A 23 10.91 14.35 -17.32
CA GLU A 23 11.26 15.77 -17.47
C GLU A 23 11.36 16.21 -18.95
N VAL A 24 11.86 15.35 -19.84
CA VAL A 24 11.96 15.67 -21.28
C VAL A 24 10.60 15.68 -21.95
N LEU A 25 9.73 14.76 -21.54
CA LEU A 25 8.37 14.63 -22.05
C LEU A 25 7.41 15.66 -21.45
N ASP A 26 7.88 16.50 -20.52
CA ASP A 26 7.07 17.47 -19.78
C ASP A 26 5.88 16.81 -19.08
N LEU A 27 6.10 15.57 -18.60
CA LEU A 27 5.12 14.79 -17.86
C LEU A 27 5.38 14.92 -16.36
N ALA A 28 4.33 15.25 -15.61
CA ALA A 28 4.41 15.25 -14.16
C ALA A 28 4.70 13.83 -13.63
N GLN A 29 5.58 13.73 -12.63
CA GLN A 29 5.80 12.46 -11.94
C GLN A 29 4.52 12.03 -11.22
N SER A 30 4.14 10.77 -11.37
CA SER A 30 3.01 10.22 -10.64
C SER A 30 3.29 10.23 -9.14
N THR A 31 2.56 11.06 -8.40
CA THR A 31 2.59 11.08 -6.93
C THR A 31 2.03 9.79 -6.32
N PHE A 32 1.26 9.01 -7.09
CA PHE A 32 0.71 7.72 -6.66
C PHE A 32 1.79 6.65 -6.44
N LEU A 33 2.88 6.70 -7.20
CA LEU A 33 4.00 5.76 -7.07
C LEU A 33 5.15 6.31 -6.20
N TYR A 34 4.98 7.51 -5.62
CA TYR A 34 6.00 8.11 -4.76
C TYR A 34 6.18 7.28 -3.49
N LYS A 35 7.26 6.52 -3.41
CA LYS A 35 7.72 5.89 -2.18
C LYS A 35 8.75 6.81 -1.52
N PRO A 36 8.49 7.33 -0.31
CA PRO A 36 9.46 8.16 0.39
C PRO A 36 10.74 7.34 0.63
N THR A 37 11.89 7.93 0.29
CA THR A 37 13.21 7.35 0.57
C THR A 37 13.38 7.06 2.06
N GLN A 38 13.94 5.90 2.38
CA GLN A 38 13.98 5.25 3.71
C GLN A 38 14.51 6.09 4.89
N ASN A 39 15.07 7.29 4.65
CA ASN A 39 15.70 8.13 5.67
C ASN A 39 14.96 9.44 6.00
N ARG A 40 13.75 9.70 5.48
CA ARG A 40 12.98 10.89 5.89
C ARG A 40 12.11 10.63 7.12
N GLY A 41 12.78 10.53 8.27
CA GLY A 41 12.20 10.78 9.60
C GLY A 41 11.23 9.71 10.10
N LYS A 42 11.38 9.33 11.37
CA LYS A 42 10.42 8.53 12.14
C LYS A 42 9.00 8.87 11.72
N HIS A 43 8.26 7.87 11.24
CA HIS A 43 6.85 8.02 10.85
C HIS A 43 6.11 8.82 11.93
N LYS A 44 5.66 10.04 11.61
CA LYS A 44 4.73 10.79 12.44
C LYS A 44 3.38 10.06 12.35
N GLY A 45 3.18 9.08 13.22
CA GLY A 45 2.00 8.22 13.26
C GLY A 45 1.88 7.50 14.59
N ARG A 46 0.65 7.14 14.97
CA ARG A 46 0.40 6.29 16.14
C ARG A 46 1.04 4.92 15.88
N GLN A 47 1.76 4.38 16.87
CA GLN A 47 2.29 3.03 16.78
C GLN A 47 1.18 2.03 16.44
N LEU A 48 1.49 1.09 15.53
CA LEU A 48 0.60 0.01 15.16
C LEU A 48 0.28 -0.82 16.40
N SER A 49 -1.01 -1.15 16.60
CA SER A 49 -1.43 -2.03 17.69
C SER A 49 -1.23 -3.48 17.28
N ASN A 50 -0.67 -4.30 18.16
CA ASN A 50 -0.50 -5.75 17.92
C ASN A 50 -1.76 -6.58 18.20
N VAL A 51 -2.82 -5.94 18.70
CA VAL A 51 -4.06 -6.57 19.13
C VAL A 51 -5.29 -5.86 18.56
N ILE A 52 -6.35 -6.64 18.41
CA ILE A 52 -7.64 -6.30 17.83
C ILE A 52 -8.70 -6.54 18.89
N LYS A 53 -9.62 -5.58 19.05
CA LYS A 53 -10.76 -5.77 19.93
C LYS A 53 -11.91 -6.43 19.16
N THR A 54 -12.51 -7.48 19.71
CA THR A 54 -13.74 -8.08 19.17
C THR A 54 -14.98 -7.36 19.69
N THR A 55 -16.14 -7.63 19.09
CA THR A 55 -17.42 -7.05 19.52
C THR A 55 -17.76 -7.46 20.97
N GLU A 56 -17.23 -8.59 21.41
CA GLU A 56 -17.30 -9.10 22.79
C GLU A 56 -16.23 -8.50 23.72
N ALA A 57 -15.56 -7.43 23.29
CA ALA A 57 -14.50 -6.74 24.00
C ALA A 57 -13.23 -7.56 24.30
N GLN A 58 -13.06 -8.72 23.67
CA GLN A 58 -11.84 -9.53 23.80
C GLN A 58 -10.70 -8.97 22.95
N LEU A 59 -9.46 -9.16 23.39
CA LEU A 59 -8.27 -8.79 22.64
C LEU A 59 -7.69 -10.01 21.92
N ILE A 60 -7.58 -9.93 20.61
CA ILE A 60 -7.06 -10.98 19.74
C ILE A 60 -5.79 -10.48 19.04
N ALA A 61 -4.78 -11.34 18.91
CA ALA A 61 -3.55 -11.00 18.19
C ALA A 61 -3.81 -10.77 16.70
N ASN A 62 -3.14 -9.76 16.10
CA ASN A 62 -3.26 -9.47 14.67
C ASN A 62 -2.98 -10.70 13.79
N GLN A 63 -2.05 -11.57 14.20
CA GLN A 63 -1.69 -12.77 13.45
C GLN A 63 -2.89 -13.69 13.20
N ARG A 64 -3.78 -13.82 14.18
CA ARG A 64 -4.99 -14.63 14.05
C ARG A 64 -5.93 -14.04 12.99
N VAL A 65 -6.07 -12.71 12.96
CA VAL A 65 -6.89 -12.02 11.96
C VAL A 65 -6.31 -12.15 10.57
N VAL A 66 -4.98 -12.08 10.41
CA VAL A 66 -4.32 -12.32 9.12
C VAL A 66 -4.57 -13.74 8.62
N ASN A 67 -4.50 -14.74 9.49
CA ASN A 67 -4.80 -16.13 9.13
C ASN A 67 -6.25 -16.29 8.67
N GLU A 68 -7.20 -15.69 9.39
CA GLU A 68 -8.63 -15.75 9.04
C GLU A 68 -8.94 -15.02 7.72
N ILE A 69 -8.28 -13.89 7.45
CA ILE A 69 -8.36 -13.20 6.14
C ILE A 69 -7.78 -14.08 5.03
N THR A 70 -6.67 -14.77 5.30
CA THR A 70 -6.05 -15.67 4.31
C THR A 70 -6.99 -16.81 3.94
N VAL A 71 -7.66 -17.40 4.95
CA VAL A 71 -8.67 -18.44 4.73
C VAL A 71 -9.87 -17.89 3.94
N LEU A 72 -10.34 -16.68 4.27
CA LEU A 72 -11.44 -16.03 3.55
C LEU A 72 -11.10 -15.82 2.06
N LEU A 73 -9.90 -15.31 1.78
CA LEU A 73 -9.41 -15.05 0.42
C LEU A 73 -9.10 -16.33 -0.37
N ALA A 74 -8.89 -17.46 0.31
CA ALA A 74 -8.62 -18.75 -0.30
C ALA A 74 -9.89 -19.51 -0.71
N GLN A 75 -11.07 -19.03 -0.31
CA GLN A 75 -12.34 -19.56 -0.81
C GLN A 75 -12.43 -19.32 -2.33
N GLU A 76 -13.24 -20.11 -3.02
CA GLU A 76 -13.43 -19.93 -4.46
C GLU A 76 -14.38 -18.75 -4.67
N PHE A 77 -13.92 -17.53 -5.00
CA PHE A 77 -14.83 -16.50 -5.55
C PHE A 77 -14.19 -15.30 -6.30
N VAL A 78 -15.07 -14.60 -7.03
CA VAL A 78 -14.85 -13.64 -8.13
C VAL A 78 -14.62 -12.17 -7.69
N ASP A 79 -14.78 -11.77 -6.42
CA ASP A 79 -14.58 -10.36 -6.01
C ASP A 79 -14.25 -10.15 -4.52
N TYR A 80 -12.96 -9.95 -4.23
CA TYR A 80 -12.39 -9.66 -2.90
C TYR A 80 -12.03 -8.20 -2.69
N SER A 81 -12.91 -7.28 -3.11
CA SER A 81 -12.73 -5.87 -2.74
C SER A 81 -12.62 -5.68 -1.22
N TYR A 82 -11.72 -4.79 -0.79
CA TYR A 82 -11.45 -4.48 0.63
C TYR A 82 -12.73 -4.27 1.46
N LEU A 83 -13.74 -3.63 0.86
CA LEU A 83 -15.00 -3.35 1.51
C LEU A 83 -15.76 -4.64 1.87
N LYS A 84 -15.77 -5.64 1.00
CA LYS A 84 -16.46 -6.93 1.21
C LYS A 84 -15.75 -7.78 2.26
N VAL A 85 -14.43 -7.90 2.16
CA VAL A 85 -13.59 -8.59 3.17
C VAL A 85 -13.83 -7.99 4.56
N ARG A 86 -13.84 -6.65 4.65
CA ARG A 86 -14.14 -5.93 5.89
C ARG A 86 -15.57 -6.15 6.39
N HIS A 87 -16.54 -6.28 5.49
CA HIS A 87 -17.92 -6.54 5.87
C HIS A 87 -18.08 -7.93 6.48
N CYS A 88 -17.47 -8.94 5.86
CA CYS A 88 -17.46 -10.32 6.34
C CYS A 88 -16.77 -10.42 7.71
N LEU A 89 -15.56 -9.86 7.88
CA LEU A 89 -14.85 -9.86 9.17
C LEU A 89 -15.68 -9.26 10.32
N ARG A 90 -16.55 -8.31 10.01
CA ARG A 90 -17.42 -7.66 10.99
C ARG A 90 -18.68 -8.47 11.30
N GLN A 91 -19.34 -9.02 10.28
CA GLN A 91 -20.64 -9.67 10.43
C GLN A 91 -20.54 -11.14 10.79
N GLU A 92 -19.54 -11.83 10.26
CA GLU A 92 -19.37 -13.27 10.42
C GLU A 92 -18.33 -13.61 11.48
N ILE A 93 -17.29 -12.79 11.61
CA ILE A 93 -16.14 -13.06 12.51
C ILE A 93 -16.07 -12.08 13.70
N ASN A 94 -17.07 -11.18 13.83
CA ASN A 94 -17.26 -10.36 15.04
C ASN A 94 -16.10 -9.42 15.41
N TYR A 95 -15.33 -8.93 14.43
CA TYR A 95 -14.28 -7.95 14.69
C TYR A 95 -14.80 -6.50 14.81
N VAL A 96 -14.27 -5.73 15.77
CA VAL A 96 -14.62 -4.30 15.92
C VAL A 96 -13.94 -3.47 14.83
N LYS A 97 -14.71 -2.50 14.34
CA LYS A 97 -14.39 -1.47 13.35
C LYS A 97 -13.11 -0.68 13.71
N ASN A 98 -11.93 -1.26 13.54
CA ASN A 98 -10.71 -0.48 13.45
C ASN A 98 -10.44 -0.24 11.96
N SER A 99 -10.50 1.01 11.51
CA SER A 99 -10.21 1.37 10.11
C SER A 99 -8.72 1.35 9.78
N LYS A 100 -7.86 0.90 10.70
CA LYS A 100 -6.40 1.06 10.67
C LYS A 100 -5.63 -0.25 10.49
N PHE A 101 -6.27 -1.33 10.05
CA PHE A 101 -5.63 -2.65 9.97
C PHE A 101 -4.60 -2.79 8.83
N PHE A 102 -4.62 -1.91 7.82
CA PHE A 102 -3.83 -2.09 6.59
C PHE A 102 -3.31 -0.75 6.04
N THR A 103 -2.50 -0.02 6.81
CA THR A 103 -1.77 1.16 6.30
C THR A 103 -0.40 1.24 6.94
#